data_AF-N9TD11-F1
#
_entry.id   AF-N9TD11-F1
#
_cell.length_a   1.000
_cell.length_b   1.000
_cell.length_c   1.000
_cell.angle_alpha   90.00
_cell.angle_beta   90.00
_cell.angle_gamma   90.00
#
_symmetry.space_group_name_H-M   'P 1'
#
loop_
_entity.id
_entity.type
_entity.pdbx_description
1 polymer ?
#
loop_
_entity_poly.entity_id
_entity_poly.type
_entity_poly.pdbx_seq_one_letter_code
_entity_poly.pdbx_strand_id
1 'polypeptide(L)'
;MRRLSRTFSTTITWNGQESNLDEIYYKAIKMNTNTSSSEINIYTFTEQMKKKNITIFNEMPLIQFYKVEQVKWAIHKLDIKKRTIFKELVKYINNFKLPESIFDGILVNKPDRNSIRLLECVLKNPELFEDEGKFYPHFNNLGEVIAIPPLTALQCLFSKSLVSHEFTLSTLFIVREVISDKDLITMLNTELKNNNTENTLFIKDSIYQIANYWIEIYSKVMKRDDLQSLKNFLDVISTDEIHIDKEIKKGTKTIVDDKPKLIKGQSLMSLSIANQKLELSDASSNGSIQSPNPESETKGTELGTEDTLTSDESENKTDVTNETFSLTESQKQPKVRTDFYRFIDIKISKIAEQFFVYDIKLIKKLTMGEIILQEKSFTNYLSRINAIDRMVNSFIDKEKSPQVFSYFIKVARHCLKIGEYNISYIISCSLKNKSTTYKQAFEKNSALTKYKDLEEIFPLHNLEPYKEKFRKCKCAKIPIMQSHVYAYICRANDSKLKGIDDEKLLSTKFIKKLNSLSLPLMSIYTALRYILQYKPIESVQEYFERLNS
;
A
#
# COMPACT_ATOMS: atom_id res chain seq x y z
N MET A 1 10.31 29.17 15.37
CA MET A 1 9.15 29.85 14.73
C MET A 1 8.26 28.83 14.03
N ARG A 2 7.00 28.76 14.47
CA ARG A 2 5.78 28.20 13.84
C ARG A 2 5.90 26.94 12.97
N ARG A 3 5.70 25.78 13.61
CA ARG A 3 5.19 24.54 12.99
C ARG A 3 3.69 24.71 12.70
N LEU A 4 3.28 24.50 11.45
CA LEU A 4 1.90 24.19 11.08
C LEU A 4 1.89 22.78 10.48
N SER A 5 1.61 21.79 11.33
CA SER A 5 1.15 20.47 10.92
C SER A 5 -0.29 20.34 11.38
N ARG A 6 -1.24 20.49 10.45
CA ARG A 6 -2.62 20.00 10.63
C ARG A 6 -2.59 18.49 10.44
N THR A 7 -2.15 17.80 11.48
CA THR A 7 -2.59 16.43 11.78
C THR A 7 -4.07 16.50 12.11
N PHE A 8 -4.85 15.50 11.68
CA PHE A 8 -6.17 15.24 12.25
C PHE A 8 -6.04 15.33 13.77
N SER A 9 -6.70 16.32 14.35
CA SER A 9 -6.70 16.52 15.78
C SER A 9 -7.58 15.42 16.37
N THR A 10 -6.97 14.31 16.77
CA THR A 10 -7.31 13.73 18.05
C THR A 10 -6.94 14.80 19.08
N THR A 11 -7.89 15.69 19.36
CA THR A 11 -7.87 16.39 20.63
C THR A 11 -8.07 15.28 21.65
N ILE A 12 -6.95 14.81 22.18
CA ILE A 12 -6.87 14.04 23.39
C ILE A 12 -7.50 14.93 24.48
N THR A 13 -8.80 14.75 24.71
CA THR A 13 -9.47 15.07 25.96
C THR A 13 -9.10 13.96 26.94
N TRP A 14 -7.87 14.00 27.43
CA TRP A 14 -7.34 12.96 28.32
C TRP A 14 -8.06 12.96 29.67
N ASN A 15 -8.34 11.73 30.12
CA ASN A 15 -8.78 11.25 31.44
C ASN A 15 -10.28 11.30 31.80
N GLY A 16 -11.11 12.10 31.14
CA GLY A 16 -12.56 12.18 31.46
C GLY A 16 -13.49 11.30 30.61
N GLN A 17 -13.23 11.14 29.31
CA GLN A 17 -14.16 10.45 28.40
C GLN A 17 -13.91 8.94 28.31
N GLU A 18 -12.66 8.49 28.37
CA GLU A 18 -12.33 7.04 28.35
C GLU A 18 -12.84 6.33 29.61
N SER A 19 -12.65 6.94 30.79
CA SER A 19 -13.18 6.43 32.07
C SER A 19 -14.71 6.35 32.07
N ASN A 20 -15.38 7.32 31.42
CA ASN A 20 -16.82 7.33 31.26
C ASN A 20 -17.32 6.24 30.29
N LEU A 21 -16.62 6.00 29.18
CA LEU A 21 -16.95 4.93 28.23
C LEU A 21 -16.76 3.54 28.84
N ASP A 22 -15.70 3.34 29.63
CA ASP A 22 -15.44 2.10 30.36
C ASP A 22 -16.57 1.78 31.34
N GLU A 23 -17.00 2.75 32.13
CA GLU A 23 -18.12 2.56 33.06
C GLU A 23 -19.41 2.14 32.33
N ILE A 24 -19.73 2.82 31.21
CA ILE A 24 -20.91 2.49 30.40
C ILE A 24 -20.77 1.10 29.76
N TYR A 25 -19.59 0.75 29.25
CA TYR A 25 -19.31 -0.55 28.68
C TYR A 25 -19.51 -1.68 29.70
N TYR A 26 -18.94 -1.57 30.90
CA TYR A 26 -19.13 -2.57 31.95
C TYR A 26 -20.59 -2.66 32.41
N LYS A 27 -21.31 -1.53 32.48
CA LYS A 27 -22.75 -1.52 32.77
C LYS A 27 -23.56 -2.24 31.70
N ALA A 28 -23.28 -2.00 30.41
CA ALA A 28 -23.95 -2.68 29.30
C ALA A 28 -23.79 -4.21 29.40
N ILE A 29 -22.58 -4.70 29.71
CA ILE A 29 -22.32 -6.13 29.89
C ILE A 29 -23.04 -6.69 31.12
N LYS A 30 -22.98 -5.98 32.26
CA LYS A 30 -23.62 -6.43 33.52
C LYS A 30 -25.14 -6.51 33.46
N MET A 31 -25.78 -5.69 32.62
CA MET A 31 -27.21 -5.81 32.39
C MET A 31 -27.56 -7.22 31.90
N ASN A 32 -26.70 -7.86 31.10
CA ASN A 32 -26.95 -9.16 30.44
C ASN A 32 -26.78 -10.35 31.41
N THR A 33 -25.97 -10.21 32.45
CA THR A 33 -25.75 -11.26 33.46
C THR A 33 -26.83 -11.34 34.53
N ASN A 34 -27.66 -10.30 34.67
CA ASN A 34 -28.76 -10.28 35.65
C ASN A 34 -30.10 -10.54 34.95
N THR A 35 -30.70 -11.70 35.23
CA THR A 35 -32.03 -12.13 34.78
C THR A 35 -33.19 -11.26 35.29
N SER A 36 -32.90 -10.26 36.12
CA SER A 36 -33.84 -9.28 36.70
C SER A 36 -33.79 -7.90 36.02
N SER A 37 -33.19 -7.78 34.84
CA SER A 37 -33.13 -6.51 34.11
C SER A 37 -34.53 -6.09 33.62
N SER A 38 -35.05 -4.99 34.17
CA SER A 38 -36.35 -4.41 33.80
C SER A 38 -36.22 -3.29 32.77
N GLU A 39 -37.31 -2.94 32.08
CA GLU A 39 -37.37 -1.81 31.13
C GLU A 39 -36.84 -0.50 31.75
N ILE A 40 -37.12 -0.27 33.04
CA ILE A 40 -36.65 0.88 33.82
C ILE A 40 -35.11 0.98 33.84
N ASN A 41 -34.41 -0.15 33.84
CA ASN A 41 -32.95 -0.17 33.83
C ASN A 41 -32.37 0.30 32.48
N ILE A 42 -33.07 0.04 31.37
CA ILE A 42 -32.64 0.46 30.03
C ILE A 42 -32.78 1.98 29.88
N TYR A 43 -33.91 2.55 30.28
CA TYR A 43 -34.10 4.01 30.30
C TYR A 43 -33.10 4.72 31.20
N THR A 44 -32.82 4.14 32.38
CA THR A 44 -31.81 4.69 33.29
C THR A 44 -30.40 4.64 32.67
N PHE A 45 -30.08 3.55 31.98
CA PHE A 45 -28.80 3.38 31.29
C PHE A 45 -28.63 4.38 30.13
N THR A 46 -29.65 4.54 29.29
CA THR A 46 -29.63 5.46 28.14
C THR A 46 -29.56 6.92 28.58
N GLU A 47 -30.27 7.31 29.65
CA GLU A 47 -30.12 8.64 30.25
C GLU A 47 -28.72 8.90 30.84
N GLN A 48 -28.05 7.87 31.37
CA GLN A 48 -26.66 8.00 31.80
C GLN A 48 -25.71 8.22 30.61
N MET A 49 -25.92 7.51 29.50
CA MET A 49 -25.15 7.75 28.27
C MET A 49 -25.32 9.18 27.77
N LYS A 50 -26.55 9.70 27.74
CA LYS A 50 -26.85 11.09 27.36
C LYS A 50 -26.17 12.10 28.29
N LYS A 51 -26.30 11.93 29.62
CA LYS A 51 -25.64 12.80 30.61
C LYS A 51 -24.12 12.85 30.47
N LYS A 52 -23.52 11.74 30.03
CA LYS A 52 -22.08 11.62 29.79
C LYS A 52 -21.67 11.99 28.36
N ASN A 53 -22.61 12.42 27.51
CA ASN A 53 -22.40 12.71 26.09
C ASN A 53 -21.73 11.55 25.33
N ILE A 54 -22.13 10.32 25.63
CA ILE A 54 -21.62 9.12 24.95
C ILE A 54 -22.58 8.74 23.83
N THR A 55 -22.08 8.81 22.59
CA THR A 55 -22.78 8.28 21.42
C THR A 55 -22.11 7.02 20.88
N ILE A 56 -22.88 6.19 20.17
CA ILE A 56 -22.38 5.01 19.45
C ILE A 56 -21.54 5.46 18.26
N PHE A 57 -22.10 6.31 17.41
CA PHE A 57 -21.37 6.96 16.33
C PHE A 57 -21.03 8.40 16.75
N ASN A 58 -19.74 8.75 16.73
CA ASN A 58 -19.31 10.13 16.98
C ASN A 58 -19.86 11.05 15.88
N GLU A 59 -19.76 10.58 14.64
CA GLU A 59 -20.34 11.17 13.44
C GLU A 59 -20.87 10.01 12.60
N MET A 60 -22.02 10.21 11.96
CA MET A 60 -22.52 9.19 11.03
C MET A 60 -21.68 9.20 9.76
N PRO A 61 -21.35 8.02 9.21
CA PRO A 61 -20.77 7.93 7.89
C PRO A 61 -21.64 8.69 6.87
N LEU A 62 -21.02 9.54 6.04
CA LEU A 62 -21.69 10.34 5.00
C LEU A 62 -22.13 9.46 3.81
N ILE A 63 -22.96 8.46 4.07
CA ILE A 63 -23.46 7.51 3.09
C ILE A 63 -24.92 7.19 3.36
N GLN A 64 -25.63 6.86 2.30
CA GLN A 64 -26.93 6.22 2.42
C GLN A 64 -26.72 4.71 2.54
N PHE A 65 -27.18 4.15 3.65
CA PHE A 65 -27.19 2.71 3.88
C PHE A 65 -28.31 2.08 3.06
N TYR A 66 -27.96 1.56 1.89
CA TYR A 66 -28.89 0.86 1.00
C TYR A 66 -28.77 -0.65 1.10
N LYS A 67 -27.61 -1.12 1.55
CA LYS A 67 -27.26 -2.54 1.57
C LYS A 67 -26.85 -2.95 2.97
N VAL A 68 -27.24 -4.17 3.36
CA VAL A 68 -26.99 -4.73 4.69
C VAL A 68 -25.50 -4.84 4.97
N GLU A 69 -24.70 -5.09 3.94
CA GLU A 69 -23.25 -5.23 3.98
C GLU A 69 -22.56 -3.91 4.35
N GLN A 70 -23.09 -2.77 3.90
CA GLN A 70 -22.60 -1.44 4.27
C GLN A 70 -22.87 -1.16 5.76
N VAL A 71 -24.03 -1.57 6.26
CA VAL A 71 -24.40 -1.44 7.68
C VAL A 71 -23.49 -2.31 8.52
N LYS A 72 -23.26 -3.57 8.13
CA LYS A 72 -22.33 -4.47 8.81
C LYS A 72 -20.94 -3.84 8.88
N TRP A 73 -20.43 -3.32 7.77
CA TRP A 73 -19.13 -2.64 7.75
C TRP A 73 -19.06 -1.46 8.73
N ALA A 74 -20.10 -0.61 8.77
CA ALA A 74 -20.15 0.54 9.67
C ALA A 74 -20.13 0.13 11.16
N ILE A 75 -20.84 -0.94 11.52
CA ILE A 75 -20.85 -1.49 12.88
C ILE A 75 -19.46 -2.00 13.27
N HIS A 76 -18.81 -2.76 12.38
CA HIS A 76 -17.52 -3.39 12.65
C HIS A 76 -16.34 -2.40 12.59
N LYS A 77 -16.57 -1.18 12.11
CA LYS A 77 -15.64 -0.04 12.24
C LYS A 77 -15.69 0.65 13.61
N LEU A 78 -16.72 0.40 14.40
CA LEU A 78 -16.82 0.98 15.74
C LEU A 78 -15.71 0.42 16.64
N ASP A 79 -15.27 1.24 17.59
CA ASP A 79 -14.48 0.74 18.72
C ASP A 79 -15.22 -0.44 19.40
N ILE A 80 -14.45 -1.43 19.85
CA ILE A 80 -14.97 -2.67 20.43
C ILE A 80 -15.98 -2.41 21.56
N LYS A 81 -15.76 -1.38 22.39
CA LYS A 81 -16.66 -1.05 23.51
C LYS A 81 -17.97 -0.49 22.98
N LYS A 82 -17.91 0.43 22.02
CA LYS A 82 -19.11 1.02 21.39
C LYS A 82 -19.91 -0.01 20.60
N ARG A 83 -19.24 -0.89 19.87
CA ARG A 83 -19.86 -2.03 19.17
C ARG A 83 -20.62 -2.94 20.13
N THR A 84 -20.01 -3.28 21.27
CA THR A 84 -20.64 -4.09 22.31
C THR A 84 -21.82 -3.39 22.97
N ILE A 85 -21.69 -2.11 23.33
CA ILE A 85 -22.81 -1.32 23.87
C ILE A 85 -24.00 -1.32 22.90
N PHE A 86 -23.72 -1.10 21.61
CA PHE A 86 -24.78 -1.09 20.59
C PHE A 86 -25.45 -2.46 20.46
N LYS A 87 -24.66 -3.54 20.43
CA LYS A 87 -25.17 -4.92 20.38
C LYS A 87 -26.12 -5.23 21.54
N GLU A 88 -25.70 -4.90 22.76
CA GLU A 88 -26.53 -5.14 23.95
C GLU A 88 -27.81 -4.30 23.91
N LEU A 89 -27.73 -3.01 23.57
CA LEU A 89 -28.93 -2.15 23.44
C LEU A 89 -29.94 -2.70 22.42
N VAL A 90 -29.47 -3.16 21.26
CA VAL A 90 -30.32 -3.78 20.23
C VAL A 90 -30.99 -5.04 20.75
N LYS A 91 -30.23 -5.90 21.42
CA LYS A 91 -30.76 -7.12 22.07
C LYS A 91 -31.87 -6.78 23.07
N TYR A 92 -31.66 -5.77 23.90
CA TYR A 92 -32.64 -5.31 24.88
C TYR A 92 -33.92 -4.79 24.23
N ILE A 93 -33.80 -3.90 23.25
CA ILE A 93 -34.95 -3.32 22.57
C ILE A 93 -35.79 -4.39 21.90
N ASN A 94 -35.15 -5.36 21.25
CA ASN A 94 -35.85 -6.48 20.61
C ASN A 94 -36.52 -7.42 21.62
N ASN A 95 -35.87 -7.71 22.75
CA ASN A 95 -36.42 -8.58 23.79
C ASN A 95 -37.64 -7.97 24.50
N PHE A 96 -37.58 -6.66 24.79
CA PHE A 96 -38.63 -5.94 25.52
C PHE A 96 -39.61 -5.19 24.61
N LYS A 97 -39.44 -5.27 23.28
CA LYS A 97 -40.26 -4.55 22.28
C LYS A 97 -40.36 -3.04 22.55
N LEU A 98 -39.23 -2.45 22.93
CA LEU A 98 -39.15 -1.03 23.27
C LEU A 98 -39.14 -0.14 22.01
N PRO A 99 -39.52 1.15 22.11
CA PRO A 99 -39.50 2.05 20.96
C PRO A 99 -38.06 2.39 20.52
N GLU A 100 -37.89 2.60 19.22
CA GLU A 100 -36.60 2.97 18.61
C GLU A 100 -36.04 4.32 19.12
N SER A 101 -36.92 5.20 19.60
CA SER A 101 -36.58 6.51 20.18
C SER A 101 -35.65 6.43 21.41
N ILE A 102 -35.44 5.24 21.98
CA ILE A 102 -34.39 4.99 22.98
C ILE A 102 -33.00 5.39 22.45
N PHE A 103 -32.78 5.29 21.14
CA PHE A 103 -31.52 5.68 20.50
C PHE A 103 -31.38 7.18 20.24
N ASP A 104 -32.41 7.99 20.50
CA ASP A 104 -32.35 9.43 20.28
C ASP A 104 -31.28 10.09 21.15
N GLY A 105 -30.33 10.76 20.51
CA GLY A 105 -29.17 11.36 21.19
C GLY A 105 -28.12 10.36 21.69
N ILE A 106 -28.27 9.07 21.36
CA ILE A 106 -27.32 8.00 21.74
C ILE A 106 -26.70 7.36 20.51
N LEU A 107 -27.48 7.08 19.45
CA LEU A 107 -26.91 6.56 18.22
C LEU A 107 -25.94 7.57 17.60
N VAL A 108 -26.39 8.82 17.51
CA VAL A 108 -25.62 10.01 17.14
C VAL A 108 -26.26 11.23 17.82
N ASN A 109 -25.50 12.31 18.02
CA ASN A 109 -25.99 13.53 18.68
C ASN A 109 -27.26 14.13 18.04
N LYS A 110 -27.35 14.07 16.70
CA LYS A 110 -28.51 14.55 15.93
C LYS A 110 -28.86 13.49 14.90
N PRO A 111 -29.92 12.70 15.12
CA PRO A 111 -30.35 11.69 14.17
C PRO A 111 -30.70 12.32 12.84
N ASP A 112 -30.16 11.76 11.77
CA ASP A 112 -30.53 12.05 10.39
C ASP A 112 -31.20 10.83 9.74
N ARG A 113 -31.67 10.99 8.50
CA ARG A 113 -32.32 9.91 7.75
C ARG A 113 -31.43 8.67 7.58
N ASN A 114 -30.10 8.84 7.50
CA ASN A 114 -29.17 7.74 7.34
C ASN A 114 -29.03 6.94 8.65
N SER A 115 -29.01 7.62 9.79
CA SER A 115 -28.96 7.01 11.11
C SER A 115 -30.20 6.20 11.44
N ILE A 116 -31.38 6.70 11.07
CA ILE A 116 -32.64 5.99 11.23
C ILE A 116 -32.63 4.71 10.37
N ARG A 117 -32.24 4.80 9.08
CA ARG A 117 -32.14 3.63 8.20
C ARG A 117 -31.14 2.58 8.70
N LEU A 118 -29.99 3.03 9.21
CA LEU A 118 -29.02 2.13 9.83
C LEU A 118 -29.65 1.40 11.01
N LEU A 119 -30.31 2.14 11.90
CA LEU A 119 -30.94 1.57 13.09
C LEU A 119 -32.03 0.56 12.73
N GLU A 120 -32.94 0.92 11.83
CA GLU A 120 -33.99 0.02 11.31
C GLU A 120 -33.40 -1.28 10.75
N CYS A 121 -32.29 -1.17 10.00
CA CYS A 121 -31.60 -2.33 9.43
C CYS A 121 -31.00 -3.22 10.53
N VAL A 122 -30.39 -2.62 11.56
CA VAL A 122 -29.78 -3.34 12.67
C VAL A 122 -30.81 -4.03 13.55
N LEU A 123 -31.92 -3.37 13.88
CA LEU A 123 -32.98 -3.93 14.69
C LEU A 123 -33.63 -5.16 14.00
N LYS A 124 -33.77 -5.10 12.68
CA LYS A 124 -34.28 -6.21 11.85
C LYS A 124 -33.29 -7.35 11.66
N ASN A 125 -31.99 -7.10 11.80
CA ASN A 125 -30.93 -8.09 11.55
C ASN A 125 -29.87 -8.04 12.67
N PRO A 126 -30.16 -8.53 13.89
CA PRO A 126 -29.19 -8.54 14.99
C PRO A 126 -27.92 -9.34 14.70
N GLU A 127 -27.94 -10.26 13.73
CA GLU A 127 -26.80 -11.06 13.28
C GLU A 127 -25.69 -10.19 12.64
N LEU A 128 -25.96 -8.91 12.34
CA LEU A 128 -24.94 -7.98 11.83
C LEU A 128 -23.80 -7.73 12.82
N PHE A 129 -24.02 -7.97 14.11
CA PHE A 129 -22.98 -7.89 15.14
C PHE A 129 -22.08 -9.13 15.21
N GLU A 130 -22.40 -10.21 14.49
CA GLU A 130 -21.56 -11.39 14.43
C GLU A 130 -20.34 -11.12 13.54
N ASP A 131 -19.15 -11.49 14.04
CA ASP A 131 -17.88 -11.33 13.31
C ASP A 131 -17.92 -12.19 12.03
N GLU A 132 -18.38 -13.43 12.13
CA GLU A 132 -18.69 -14.34 11.01
C GLU A 132 -20.17 -14.73 11.08
N GLY A 133 -20.84 -14.92 9.93
CA GLY A 133 -22.24 -15.35 9.95
C GLY A 133 -22.87 -15.35 8.56
N LYS A 134 -24.16 -15.01 8.51
CA LYS A 134 -24.92 -14.97 7.24
C LYS A 134 -24.50 -13.81 6.32
N PHE A 135 -24.13 -12.67 6.90
CA PHE A 135 -23.87 -11.44 6.16
C PHE A 135 -22.37 -11.17 6.03
N TYR A 136 -21.94 -10.79 4.83
CA TYR A 136 -20.60 -10.26 4.59
C TYR A 136 -20.54 -8.75 4.86
N PRO A 137 -19.34 -8.18 5.14
CA PRO A 137 -18.05 -8.86 5.29
C PRO A 137 -17.95 -9.67 6.58
N HIS A 138 -17.03 -10.61 6.63
CA HIS A 138 -16.63 -11.29 7.86
C HIS A 138 -15.40 -10.62 8.44
N PHE A 139 -15.34 -10.54 9.77
CA PHE A 139 -14.30 -9.85 10.52
C PHE A 139 -13.61 -10.80 11.49
N ASN A 140 -12.38 -10.49 11.87
CA ASN A 140 -11.76 -11.09 13.05
C ASN A 140 -12.05 -10.25 14.31
N ASN A 141 -11.57 -10.72 15.46
CA ASN A 141 -11.73 -10.04 16.75
C ASN A 141 -11.09 -8.64 16.79
N LEU A 142 -10.21 -8.31 15.84
CA LEU A 142 -9.55 -7.00 15.72
C LEU A 142 -10.33 -6.04 14.79
N GLY A 143 -11.45 -6.48 14.22
CA GLY A 143 -12.24 -5.69 13.26
C GLY A 143 -11.66 -5.68 11.85
N GLU A 144 -10.73 -6.59 11.53
CA GLU A 144 -10.14 -6.71 10.20
C GLU A 144 -10.97 -7.66 9.33
N VAL A 145 -11.16 -7.31 8.06
CA VAL A 145 -11.92 -8.15 7.12
C VAL A 145 -11.15 -9.43 6.82
N ILE A 146 -11.76 -10.59 7.07
CA ILE A 146 -11.19 -11.92 6.81
C ILE A 146 -11.82 -12.62 5.61
N ALA A 147 -13.05 -12.26 5.24
CA ALA A 147 -13.71 -12.76 4.04
C ALA A 147 -14.72 -11.74 3.51
N ILE A 148 -14.72 -11.54 2.18
CA ILE A 148 -15.74 -10.75 1.50
C ILE A 148 -15.85 -11.19 0.02
N PRO A 149 -17.06 -11.32 -0.53
CA PRO A 149 -17.22 -11.56 -1.95
C PRO A 149 -16.65 -10.39 -2.76
N PRO A 150 -15.96 -10.63 -3.89
CA PRO A 150 -15.36 -9.56 -4.68
C PRO A 150 -16.37 -8.49 -5.15
N LEU A 151 -17.59 -8.92 -5.51
CA LEU A 151 -18.65 -8.01 -5.94
C LEU A 151 -19.12 -7.12 -4.78
N THR A 152 -19.29 -7.69 -3.59
CA THR A 152 -19.61 -6.95 -2.36
C THR A 152 -18.50 -5.96 -2.02
N ALA A 153 -17.23 -6.36 -2.13
CA ALA A 153 -16.10 -5.46 -1.92
C ALA A 153 -16.12 -4.27 -2.87
N LEU A 154 -16.38 -4.51 -4.16
CA LEU A 154 -16.52 -3.44 -5.16
C LEU A 154 -17.69 -2.51 -4.85
N GLN A 155 -18.85 -3.04 -4.47
CA GLN A 155 -20.02 -2.25 -4.11
C GLN A 155 -19.79 -1.38 -2.87
N CYS A 156 -19.01 -1.86 -1.90
CA CYS A 156 -18.62 -1.07 -0.74
C CYS A 156 -17.73 0.12 -1.09
N LEU A 157 -17.06 0.13 -2.26
CA LEU A 157 -16.22 1.25 -2.68
C LEU A 157 -17.01 2.52 -3.00
N PHE A 158 -18.30 2.39 -3.35
CA PHE A 158 -19.19 3.54 -3.56
C PHE A 158 -19.48 4.30 -2.25
N SER A 159 -19.16 3.68 -1.11
CA SER A 159 -19.26 4.25 0.23
C SER A 159 -17.89 4.66 0.72
N LYS A 160 -17.27 5.70 0.13
CA LYS A 160 -15.88 6.11 0.41
C LYS A 160 -15.57 6.45 1.88
N SER A 161 -16.57 6.73 2.73
CA SER A 161 -16.39 6.89 4.18
C SER A 161 -16.21 5.55 4.92
N LEU A 162 -16.65 4.44 4.32
CA LEU A 162 -16.55 3.09 4.87
C LEU A 162 -15.27 2.35 4.48
N VAL A 163 -14.56 2.76 3.43
CA VAL A 163 -13.36 2.04 2.98
C VAL A 163 -12.14 2.95 2.98
N SER A 164 -10.97 2.41 3.31
CA SER A 164 -9.72 3.14 3.20
C SER A 164 -9.30 3.24 1.73
N HIS A 165 -8.52 4.27 1.39
CA HIS A 165 -7.94 4.41 0.05
C HIS A 165 -7.11 3.19 -0.36
N GLU A 166 -6.38 2.60 0.59
CA GLU A 166 -5.61 1.37 0.37
C GLU A 166 -6.51 0.18 0.03
N PHE A 167 -7.62 0.00 0.75
CA PHE A 167 -8.59 -1.04 0.46
C PHE A 167 -9.24 -0.84 -0.91
N THR A 168 -9.57 0.40 -1.27
CA THR A 168 -10.09 0.76 -2.60
C THR A 168 -9.13 0.32 -3.69
N LEU A 169 -7.87 0.79 -3.66
CA LEU A 169 -6.90 0.44 -4.70
C LEU A 169 -6.60 -1.06 -4.75
N SER A 170 -6.41 -1.70 -3.60
CA SER A 170 -6.13 -3.14 -3.55
C SER A 170 -7.28 -3.98 -4.10
N THR A 171 -8.53 -3.56 -3.85
CA THR A 171 -9.72 -4.17 -4.44
C THR A 171 -9.72 -3.98 -5.95
N LEU A 172 -9.50 -2.75 -6.44
CA LEU A 172 -9.50 -2.45 -7.88
C LEU A 172 -8.39 -3.17 -8.64
N PHE A 173 -7.23 -3.43 -8.02
CA PHE A 173 -6.14 -4.20 -8.64
C PHE A 173 -6.50 -5.67 -8.90
N ILE A 174 -7.41 -6.26 -8.13
CA ILE A 174 -7.65 -7.71 -8.11
C ILE A 174 -9.02 -8.06 -8.67
N VAL A 175 -10.03 -7.23 -8.44
CA VAL A 175 -11.43 -7.52 -8.77
C VAL A 175 -11.66 -7.75 -10.28
N ARG A 176 -10.79 -7.22 -11.15
CA ARG A 176 -10.84 -7.45 -12.60
C ARG A 176 -10.66 -8.93 -12.99
N GLU A 177 -10.13 -9.77 -12.11
CA GLU A 177 -10.06 -11.23 -12.35
C GLU A 177 -11.45 -11.88 -12.43
N VAL A 178 -12.43 -11.30 -11.72
CA VAL A 178 -13.79 -11.83 -11.58
C VAL A 178 -14.86 -10.94 -12.22
N ILE A 179 -14.59 -9.65 -12.41
CA ILE A 179 -15.51 -8.67 -13.03
C ILE A 179 -14.92 -8.17 -14.34
N SER A 180 -15.71 -8.21 -15.43
CA SER A 180 -15.28 -7.67 -16.72
C SER A 180 -15.35 -6.14 -16.75
N ASP A 181 -14.60 -5.52 -17.67
CA ASP A 181 -14.62 -4.05 -17.85
C ASP A 181 -16.05 -3.55 -18.16
N LYS A 182 -16.82 -4.31 -18.95
CA LYS A 182 -18.23 -4.00 -19.27
C LYS A 182 -19.15 -4.11 -18.06
N ASP A 183 -18.94 -5.11 -17.20
CA ASP A 183 -19.74 -5.29 -15.98
C ASP A 183 -19.50 -4.13 -15.01
N LEU A 184 -18.24 -3.69 -14.85
CA LEU A 184 -17.92 -2.50 -14.06
C LEU A 184 -18.65 -1.26 -14.59
N ILE A 185 -18.56 -0.99 -15.91
CA ILE A 185 -19.24 0.16 -16.52
C ILE A 185 -20.76 0.10 -16.26
N THR A 186 -21.35 -1.09 -16.35
CA THR A 186 -22.77 -1.31 -16.08
C THR A 186 -23.12 -1.02 -14.61
N MET A 187 -22.28 -1.47 -13.68
CA MET A 187 -22.43 -1.17 -12.25
C MET A 187 -22.32 0.33 -11.97
N LEU A 188 -21.34 1.02 -12.54
CA LEU A 188 -21.16 2.47 -12.37
C LEU A 188 -22.39 3.25 -12.85
N ASN A 189 -22.94 2.88 -14.02
CA ASN A 189 -24.17 3.47 -14.54
C ASN A 189 -25.39 3.19 -13.66
N THR A 190 -25.50 1.97 -13.13
CA THR A 190 -26.62 1.58 -12.27
C THR A 190 -26.59 2.32 -10.95
N GLU A 191 -25.41 2.39 -10.32
CA GLU A 191 -25.23 3.14 -9.06
C GLU A 191 -25.44 4.63 -9.26
N LEU A 192 -25.05 5.21 -10.41
CA LEU A 192 -25.36 6.61 -10.73
C LEU A 192 -26.88 6.84 -10.83
N LYS A 193 -27.60 6.00 -11.60
CA LYS A 193 -29.06 6.11 -11.78
C LYS A 193 -29.84 5.96 -10.48
N ASN A 194 -29.42 5.05 -9.61
CA ASN A 194 -30.09 4.76 -8.34
C ASN A 194 -29.97 5.92 -7.33
N ASN A 195 -29.03 6.84 -7.51
CA ASN A 195 -28.67 7.84 -6.50
C ASN A 195 -28.98 9.29 -6.88
N ASN A 196 -29.90 9.57 -7.81
CA ASN A 196 -30.29 10.90 -8.33
C ASN A 196 -30.95 11.89 -7.31
N THR A 197 -30.71 11.79 -6.00
CA THR A 197 -31.30 12.66 -4.95
C THR A 197 -30.23 13.39 -4.13
N GLU A 198 -30.55 14.53 -3.49
CA GLU A 198 -29.66 15.54 -2.85
C GLU A 198 -28.34 15.09 -2.17
N ASN A 199 -28.20 13.85 -1.68
CA ASN A 199 -26.91 13.26 -1.26
C ASN A 199 -26.03 12.76 -2.45
N THR A 200 -26.35 13.18 -3.68
CA THR A 200 -25.76 12.68 -4.93
C THR A 200 -24.26 12.98 -5.03
N LEU A 201 -23.78 14.09 -4.45
CA LEU A 201 -22.44 14.60 -4.71
C LEU A 201 -21.33 13.65 -4.24
N PHE A 202 -21.48 13.05 -3.05
CA PHE A 202 -20.47 12.15 -2.49
C PHE A 202 -20.39 10.80 -3.24
N ILE A 203 -21.55 10.28 -3.64
CA ILE A 203 -21.63 9.04 -4.43
C ILE A 203 -21.11 9.29 -5.84
N LYS A 204 -21.46 10.43 -6.47
CA LYS A 204 -20.90 10.87 -7.76
C LYS A 204 -19.38 10.98 -7.70
N ASP A 205 -18.82 11.61 -6.65
CA ASP A 205 -17.36 11.70 -6.45
C ASP A 205 -16.72 10.31 -6.33
N SER A 206 -17.36 9.39 -5.58
CA SER A 206 -16.87 8.02 -5.42
C SER A 206 -16.90 7.24 -6.74
N ILE A 207 -17.99 7.34 -7.50
CA ILE A 207 -18.13 6.75 -8.85
C ILE A 207 -17.07 7.30 -9.80
N TYR A 208 -16.90 8.63 -9.84
CA TYR A 208 -15.91 9.31 -10.66
C TYR A 208 -14.48 8.85 -10.33
N GLN A 209 -14.15 8.70 -9.04
CA GLN A 209 -12.84 8.22 -8.61
C GLN A 209 -12.60 6.76 -9.00
N ILE A 210 -13.58 5.88 -8.79
CA ILE A 210 -13.48 4.46 -9.19
C ILE A 210 -13.24 4.35 -10.69
N ALA A 211 -14.00 5.08 -11.51
CA ALA A 211 -13.83 5.11 -12.96
C ALA A 211 -12.44 5.61 -13.37
N ASN A 212 -11.95 6.70 -12.77
CA ASN A 212 -10.60 7.22 -13.03
C ASN A 212 -9.50 6.25 -12.63
N TYR A 213 -9.59 5.63 -11.45
CA TYR A 213 -8.63 4.61 -11.04
C TYR A 213 -8.64 3.43 -12.01
N TRP A 214 -9.81 3.00 -12.48
CA TRP A 214 -9.88 1.90 -13.44
C TRP A 214 -9.18 2.23 -14.76
N ILE A 215 -9.35 3.45 -15.29
CA ILE A 215 -8.61 3.93 -16.47
C ILE A 215 -7.11 3.99 -16.20
N GLU A 216 -6.71 4.61 -15.08
CA GLU A 216 -5.30 4.73 -14.70
C GLU A 216 -4.62 3.36 -14.62
N ILE A 217 -5.30 2.39 -14.02
CA ILE A 217 -4.79 1.04 -13.81
C ILE A 217 -4.77 0.27 -15.13
N TYR A 218 -5.87 0.25 -15.90
CA TYR A 218 -6.08 -0.73 -16.97
C TYR A 218 -6.16 -0.17 -18.39
N SER A 219 -6.02 1.13 -18.63
CA SER A 219 -6.20 1.75 -19.96
C SER A 219 -5.46 1.08 -21.12
N LYS A 220 -4.26 0.54 -20.89
CA LYS A 220 -3.45 -0.13 -21.94
C LYS A 220 -3.81 -1.59 -22.18
N VAL A 221 -4.54 -2.21 -21.27
CA VAL A 221 -4.94 -3.63 -21.30
C VAL A 221 -6.46 -3.81 -21.42
N MET A 222 -7.17 -2.71 -21.57
CA MET A 222 -8.62 -2.67 -21.78
C MET A 222 -8.93 -2.71 -23.28
N LYS A 223 -10.05 -3.34 -23.65
CA LYS A 223 -10.54 -3.28 -25.04
C LYS A 223 -10.88 -1.83 -25.41
N ARG A 224 -10.61 -1.45 -26.66
CA ARG A 224 -10.79 -0.07 -27.14
C ARG A 224 -12.22 0.45 -26.92
N ASP A 225 -13.23 -0.38 -27.18
CA ASP A 225 -14.64 0.01 -27.06
C ASP A 225 -15.06 0.21 -25.60
N ASP A 226 -14.58 -0.64 -24.70
CA ASP A 226 -14.82 -0.53 -23.25
C ASP A 226 -14.13 0.73 -22.69
N LEU A 227 -12.89 1.00 -23.12
CA LEU A 227 -12.16 2.21 -22.73
C LEU A 227 -12.87 3.48 -23.22
N GLN A 228 -13.37 3.48 -24.45
CA GLN A 228 -14.12 4.62 -24.97
C GLN A 228 -15.45 4.79 -24.23
N SER A 229 -16.14 3.70 -23.92
CA SER A 229 -17.38 3.72 -23.15
C SER A 229 -17.16 4.30 -21.75
N LEU A 230 -16.09 3.90 -21.07
CA LEU A 230 -15.74 4.42 -19.74
C LEU A 230 -15.30 5.90 -19.77
N LYS A 231 -14.61 6.34 -20.83
CA LYS A 231 -14.29 7.75 -21.05
C LYS A 231 -15.55 8.59 -21.29
N ASN A 232 -16.44 8.14 -22.17
CA ASN A 232 -17.70 8.80 -22.43
C ASN A 232 -18.55 8.92 -21.15
N PHE A 233 -18.55 7.87 -20.32
CA PHE A 233 -19.21 7.90 -19.01
C PHE A 233 -18.63 8.98 -18.10
N LEU A 234 -17.30 9.12 -18.03
CA LEU A 234 -16.66 10.18 -17.26
C LEU A 234 -16.96 11.58 -17.79
N ASP A 235 -17.04 11.73 -19.12
CA ASP A 235 -17.36 13.01 -19.75
C ASP A 235 -18.78 13.46 -19.36
N VAL A 236 -19.76 12.55 -19.39
CA VAL A 236 -21.16 12.82 -18.97
C VAL A 236 -21.23 13.26 -17.50
N ILE A 237 -20.55 12.54 -16.61
CA ILE A 237 -20.52 12.92 -15.18
C ILE A 237 -19.83 14.27 -14.98
N SER A 238 -18.79 14.56 -15.76
CA SER A 238 -18.03 15.81 -15.66
C SER A 238 -18.81 17.02 -16.18
N THR A 239 -19.61 16.84 -17.23
CA THR A 239 -20.48 17.89 -17.79
C THR A 239 -21.66 18.24 -16.91
N ASP A 240 -22.15 17.29 -16.10
CA ASP A 240 -23.31 17.52 -15.25
C ASP A 240 -22.98 18.28 -13.94
N GLU A 241 -21.72 18.27 -13.44
CA GLU A 241 -21.47 18.83 -12.08
C GLU A 241 -20.00 19.13 -11.68
N ILE A 242 -19.12 19.58 -12.57
CA ILE A 242 -17.81 20.16 -12.16
C ILE A 242 -17.79 21.68 -12.42
N HIS A 243 -18.71 22.41 -11.77
CA HIS A 243 -18.67 23.87 -11.63
C HIS A 243 -18.43 24.36 -10.19
N ILE A 244 -18.21 23.46 -9.24
CA ILE A 244 -18.10 23.81 -7.81
C ILE A 244 -16.70 24.32 -7.43
N ASP A 245 -15.68 24.12 -8.26
CA ASP A 245 -14.33 24.65 -7.98
C ASP A 245 -14.11 26.10 -8.46
N LYS A 246 -15.08 26.69 -9.18
CA LYS A 246 -15.02 28.09 -9.65
C LYS A 246 -15.81 29.08 -8.77
N GLU A 247 -16.81 28.65 -8.02
CA GLU A 247 -17.58 29.56 -7.14
C GLU A 247 -16.98 29.72 -5.74
N ILE A 248 -16.31 28.70 -5.19
CA ILE A 248 -15.59 28.83 -3.92
C ILE A 248 -14.36 29.77 -4.07
N LYS A 249 -13.85 29.97 -5.28
CA LYS A 249 -12.78 30.95 -5.60
C LYS A 249 -13.26 32.37 -5.92
N LYS A 250 -14.57 32.62 -6.01
CA LYS A 250 -15.12 33.98 -6.23
C LYS A 250 -15.48 34.73 -4.94
N GLY A 251 -15.44 34.07 -3.79
CA GLY A 251 -15.69 34.67 -2.47
C GLY A 251 -14.47 35.29 -1.76
N THR A 252 -13.26 35.15 -2.32
CA THR A 252 -12.04 35.68 -1.68
C THR A 252 -11.10 36.26 -2.73
N LYS A 253 -11.38 37.50 -3.14
CA LYS A 253 -10.39 38.36 -3.79
C LYS A 253 -9.46 38.94 -2.72
N THR A 254 -8.15 38.94 -3.05
CA THR A 254 -6.99 39.54 -2.39
C THR A 254 -6.60 38.89 -1.05
N ILE A 255 -5.42 38.27 -0.87
CA ILE A 255 -4.05 38.80 -1.00
C ILE A 255 -3.03 37.66 -1.28
N VAL A 256 -2.26 37.82 -2.38
CA VAL A 256 -0.82 37.48 -2.64
C VAL A 256 -0.28 36.04 -2.43
N ASP A 257 0.28 35.53 -3.54
CA ASP A 257 1.34 34.51 -3.73
C ASP A 257 1.67 33.54 -2.59
N ASP A 258 1.37 32.24 -2.81
CA ASP A 258 2.29 31.17 -2.41
C ASP A 258 2.03 29.87 -3.19
N LYS A 259 3.11 29.25 -3.67
CA LYS A 259 3.17 27.94 -4.38
C LYS A 259 2.42 26.83 -3.61
N PRO A 260 1.87 25.82 -4.29
CA PRO A 260 1.32 24.64 -3.61
C PRO A 260 2.46 23.89 -2.87
N LYS A 261 2.43 23.98 -1.53
CA LYS A 261 3.32 23.23 -0.64
C LYS A 261 2.92 21.75 -0.66
N LEU A 262 3.86 20.94 -1.14
CA LEU A 262 3.91 19.48 -1.06
C LEU A 262 3.60 19.03 0.38
N ILE A 263 2.54 18.24 0.58
CA ILE A 263 2.22 17.63 1.88
C ILE A 263 3.32 16.61 2.19
N LYS A 264 4.12 16.92 3.22
CA LYS A 264 5.15 16.03 3.78
C LYS A 264 4.51 14.73 4.28
N GLY A 265 5.19 13.62 3.96
CA GLY A 265 4.75 12.26 4.19
C GLY A 265 4.21 11.97 5.58
N GLN A 266 3.02 11.38 5.61
CA GLN A 266 2.55 10.54 6.70
C GLN A 266 2.65 9.08 6.23
N SER A 267 3.16 8.24 7.13
CA SER A 267 3.32 6.80 6.94
C SER A 267 1.96 6.16 6.60
N LEU A 268 1.91 5.46 5.47
CA LEU A 268 0.69 4.87 4.88
C LEU A 268 0.67 3.33 4.99
N MET A 269 1.19 2.76 6.07
CA MET A 269 1.20 1.30 6.24
C MET A 269 0.65 0.93 7.61
N SER A 270 -0.65 0.62 7.66
CA SER A 270 -1.25 -0.12 8.76
C SER A 270 -2.39 -0.99 8.22
N LEU A 271 -2.01 -2.06 7.51
CA LEU A 271 -2.71 -3.33 7.59
C LEU A 271 -1.82 -4.25 8.43
N SER A 272 -2.28 -4.60 9.63
CA SER A 272 -1.59 -5.52 10.53
C SER A 272 -1.50 -6.89 9.87
N ILE A 273 -0.28 -7.39 9.69
CA ILE A 273 -0.03 -8.78 9.30
C ILE A 273 0.20 -9.56 10.58
N ALA A 274 -0.86 -10.11 11.16
CA ALA A 274 -0.74 -11.26 12.04
C ALA A 274 -1.02 -12.52 11.22
N ASN A 275 -0.09 -13.48 11.28
CA ASN A 275 -0.11 -14.82 10.67
C ASN A 275 0.41 -14.93 9.21
N GLN A 276 1.74 -14.84 9.07
CA GLN A 276 2.50 -15.49 7.98
C GLN A 276 3.48 -16.55 8.53
N LYS A 277 3.08 -17.27 9.59
CA LYS A 277 3.88 -18.33 10.18
C LYS A 277 3.05 -19.61 10.29
N LEU A 278 2.87 -20.31 9.17
CA LEU A 278 2.76 -21.77 9.08
C LEU A 278 2.54 -22.15 7.61
N GLU A 279 3.52 -22.82 7.01
CA GLU A 279 3.42 -23.88 5.99
C GLU A 279 4.84 -24.13 5.47
N LEU A 280 5.56 -24.97 6.22
CA LEU A 280 6.88 -25.51 5.89
C LEU A 280 6.88 -26.98 6.31
N SER A 281 6.51 -27.86 5.39
CA SER A 281 6.91 -29.28 5.26
C SER A 281 6.36 -29.74 3.89
N ASP A 282 7.02 -30.50 3.03
CA ASP A 282 8.04 -31.52 3.20
C ASP A 282 8.88 -31.66 1.91
N ALA A 283 10.19 -31.90 2.05
CA ALA A 283 10.88 -33.01 1.39
C ALA A 283 12.38 -33.04 1.72
N SER A 284 12.81 -34.21 2.22
CA SER A 284 14.12 -34.83 2.04
C SER A 284 15.23 -34.65 3.11
N SER A 285 15.23 -35.65 4.00
CA SER A 285 16.35 -36.56 4.33
C SER A 285 17.54 -36.10 5.20
N ASN A 286 17.54 -36.64 6.43
CA ASN A 286 18.63 -37.30 7.16
C ASN A 286 20.06 -36.73 7.10
N GLY A 287 20.52 -36.26 8.26
CA GLY A 287 21.93 -36.05 8.57
C GLY A 287 22.12 -35.51 9.98
N SER A 288 22.01 -36.40 10.98
CA SER A 288 22.40 -36.16 12.38
C SER A 288 23.84 -35.63 12.45
N ILE A 289 24.10 -34.56 13.20
CA ILE A 289 25.31 -34.36 14.03
C ILE A 289 25.00 -33.32 15.11
N GLN A 290 25.49 -33.64 16.31
CA GLN A 290 25.21 -33.08 17.63
C GLN A 290 25.68 -31.63 17.83
N SER A 291 24.94 -30.91 18.68
CA SER A 291 25.43 -29.74 19.44
C SER A 291 26.67 -30.09 20.28
N PRO A 292 27.46 -29.08 20.66
CA PRO A 292 27.26 -28.59 22.02
C PRO A 292 27.29 -27.06 22.14
N ASN A 293 26.37 -26.56 22.97
CA ASN A 293 26.52 -25.30 23.70
C ASN A 293 27.40 -25.58 24.94
N PRO A 294 28.15 -24.61 25.48
CA PRO A 294 27.58 -23.90 26.63
C PRO A 294 27.90 -22.39 26.73
N GLU A 295 26.95 -21.69 27.37
CA GLU A 295 27.07 -20.60 28.37
C GLU A 295 27.86 -19.33 27.97
N SER A 296 27.19 -18.21 27.66
CA SER A 296 26.59 -17.20 28.57
C SER A 296 27.61 -16.33 29.30
N GLU A 297 27.80 -15.10 28.81
CA GLU A 297 28.13 -13.95 29.67
C GLU A 297 27.44 -12.69 29.15
N THR A 298 26.69 -12.07 30.05
CA THR A 298 25.98 -10.80 29.91
C THR A 298 26.92 -9.66 30.27
N LYS A 299 26.96 -8.57 29.48
CA LYS A 299 27.09 -7.18 29.95
C LYS A 299 27.11 -6.18 28.79
N GLY A 300 26.41 -5.05 29.00
CA GLY A 300 26.77 -3.77 28.37
C GLY A 300 25.86 -3.29 27.24
N THR A 301 24.63 -2.90 27.57
CA THR A 301 23.84 -1.98 26.73
C THR A 301 24.42 -0.57 26.88
N GLU A 302 25.09 -0.06 25.85
CA GLU A 302 25.35 1.37 25.71
C GLU A 302 24.87 1.86 24.34
N LEU A 303 24.18 3.00 24.40
CA LEU A 303 23.50 3.70 23.32
C LEU A 303 24.44 3.97 22.13
N GLY A 304 24.10 3.43 20.96
CA GLY A 304 24.69 3.80 19.68
C GLY A 304 23.94 4.95 19.04
N THR A 305 24.57 6.11 19.05
CA THR A 305 24.19 7.42 18.50
C THR A 305 23.77 7.42 17.03
N GLU A 306 22.90 8.39 16.71
CA GLU A 306 22.43 8.77 15.38
C GLU A 306 23.54 8.92 14.34
N ASP A 307 23.21 8.48 13.11
CA ASP A 307 23.93 8.67 11.86
C ASP A 307 24.49 10.09 11.74
N THR A 308 25.80 10.22 11.95
CA THR A 308 26.55 11.39 11.49
C THR A 308 27.06 11.11 10.08
N LEU A 309 26.81 12.05 9.15
CA LEU A 309 27.36 12.11 7.80
C LEU A 309 28.90 11.99 7.83
N THR A 310 29.43 10.78 7.78
CA THR A 310 30.83 10.55 7.38
C THR A 310 30.84 10.29 5.88
N SER A 311 31.23 11.33 5.14
CA SER A 311 31.57 11.21 3.72
C SER A 311 32.87 10.40 3.59
N ASP A 312 32.74 9.11 3.28
CA ASP A 312 33.83 8.31 2.73
C ASP A 312 34.11 8.70 1.26
N GLU A 313 34.35 9.98 1.00
CA GLU A 313 34.73 10.50 -0.32
C GLU A 313 36.03 11.30 -0.21
N SER A 314 37.16 10.60 -0.15
CA SER A 314 38.49 11.16 -0.35
C SER A 314 39.12 10.77 -1.71
N GLU A 315 38.31 10.30 -2.66
CA GLU A 315 38.78 10.00 -4.03
C GLU A 315 38.35 11.13 -4.97
N ASN A 316 39.32 11.81 -5.60
CA ASN A 316 39.14 12.82 -6.65
C ASN A 316 38.38 12.23 -7.86
N LYS A 317 37.05 12.14 -7.77
CA LYS A 317 36.16 11.73 -8.86
C LYS A 317 35.44 12.96 -9.43
N THR A 318 35.30 13.02 -10.74
CA THR A 318 34.73 14.18 -11.44
C THR A 318 33.21 14.28 -11.25
N ASP A 319 32.72 15.48 -10.92
CA ASP A 319 31.31 15.84 -11.06
C ASP A 319 31.01 16.05 -12.55
N VAL A 320 30.63 14.97 -13.24
CA VAL A 320 30.34 15.04 -14.68
C VAL A 320 29.00 15.75 -14.88
N THR A 321 29.04 16.98 -15.39
CA THR A 321 27.82 17.75 -15.71
C THR A 321 27.38 17.73 -17.17
N ASN A 322 28.13 17.15 -18.13
CA ASN A 322 27.69 16.90 -19.54
C ASN A 322 28.86 16.35 -20.41
N GLU A 323 29.30 15.10 -20.25
CA GLU A 323 30.23 14.47 -21.21
C GLU A 323 29.52 13.42 -22.07
N THR A 324 29.56 13.60 -23.39
CA THR A 324 28.83 12.80 -24.40
C THR A 324 29.41 11.39 -24.56
N PHE A 325 28.57 10.35 -24.48
CA PHE A 325 28.91 8.95 -24.78
C PHE A 325 28.51 8.67 -26.23
N SER A 326 29.45 8.71 -27.18
CA SER A 326 29.16 8.38 -28.58
C SER A 326 29.67 7.00 -28.95
N LEU A 327 28.81 6.18 -29.57
CA LEU A 327 29.12 4.83 -30.06
C LEU A 327 29.44 4.79 -31.57
N THR A 328 29.57 5.93 -32.23
CA THR A 328 29.89 5.97 -33.66
C THR A 328 31.40 5.89 -33.89
N GLU A 329 31.86 4.67 -34.19
CA GLU A 329 33.13 4.44 -34.86
C GLU A 329 33.23 5.26 -36.15
N SER A 330 34.21 6.16 -36.21
CA SER A 330 35.09 6.24 -37.37
C SER A 330 36.40 6.94 -37.00
N GLN A 331 37.49 6.41 -37.55
CA GLN A 331 38.86 6.93 -37.60
C GLN A 331 39.88 6.41 -36.56
N LYS A 332 40.44 5.25 -36.92
CA LYS A 332 41.87 4.87 -36.89
C LYS A 332 42.75 5.44 -35.75
N GLN A 333 42.75 4.76 -34.60
CA GLN A 333 43.92 4.13 -33.93
C GLN A 333 43.51 3.57 -32.57
N PRO A 334 44.25 2.61 -31.98
CA PRO A 334 43.66 1.59 -31.11
C PRO A 334 43.30 2.21 -29.77
N LYS A 335 42.08 1.97 -29.28
CA LYS A 335 41.77 1.78 -27.86
C LYS A 335 40.26 1.60 -27.62
N VAL A 336 39.90 0.35 -27.39
CA VAL A 336 38.69 -0.13 -26.69
C VAL A 336 38.69 0.33 -25.21
N ARG A 337 39.19 1.54 -24.93
CA ARG A 337 39.66 2.01 -23.61
C ARG A 337 38.89 3.22 -23.09
N THR A 338 37.79 3.62 -23.73
CA THR A 338 37.13 4.91 -23.46
C THR A 338 35.88 4.82 -22.57
N ASP A 339 35.05 3.78 -22.66
CA ASP A 339 33.77 3.80 -21.90
C ASP A 339 33.87 3.19 -20.49
N PHE A 340 34.73 2.18 -20.33
CA PHE A 340 34.91 1.47 -19.06
C PHE A 340 35.48 2.38 -17.96
N TYR A 341 36.62 3.02 -18.23
CA TYR A 341 37.28 3.91 -17.26
C TYR A 341 36.42 5.14 -16.97
N ARG A 342 35.81 5.73 -18.01
CA ARG A 342 34.85 6.84 -17.84
C ARG A 342 33.69 6.49 -16.92
N PHE A 343 33.18 5.25 -16.94
CA PHE A 343 32.05 4.87 -16.08
C PHE A 343 32.43 4.71 -14.60
N ILE A 344 33.61 4.16 -14.29
CA ILE A 344 34.08 3.99 -12.90
C ILE A 344 34.66 5.28 -12.30
N ASP A 345 35.02 6.23 -13.16
CA ASP A 345 35.49 7.57 -12.80
C ASP A 345 34.33 8.50 -12.40
N ILE A 346 33.10 8.21 -12.84
CA ILE A 346 31.91 8.93 -12.37
C ILE A 346 31.73 8.71 -10.87
N LYS A 347 31.32 9.77 -10.19
CA LYS A 347 30.98 9.74 -8.77
C LYS A 347 29.90 8.67 -8.49
N ILE A 348 30.14 7.86 -7.47
CA ILE A 348 29.28 6.74 -7.07
C ILE A 348 27.83 7.17 -6.85
N SER A 349 27.63 8.31 -6.17
CA SER A 349 26.30 8.88 -5.95
C SER A 349 25.59 9.22 -7.25
N LYS A 350 26.31 9.78 -8.23
CA LYS A 350 25.77 10.12 -9.54
C LYS A 350 25.35 8.90 -10.33
N ILE A 351 26.13 7.82 -10.35
CA ILE A 351 25.68 6.57 -10.98
C ILE A 351 24.42 6.00 -10.31
N ALA A 352 24.35 6.01 -8.98
CA ALA A 352 23.14 5.58 -8.27
C ALA A 352 21.91 6.45 -8.61
N GLU A 353 22.06 7.78 -8.65
CA GLU A 353 21.01 8.70 -9.11
C GLU A 353 20.57 8.39 -10.54
N GLN A 354 21.51 8.14 -11.46
CA GLN A 354 21.20 7.82 -12.85
C GLN A 354 20.50 6.47 -13.00
N PHE A 355 20.84 5.48 -12.16
CA PHE A 355 20.10 4.22 -12.08
C PHE A 355 18.66 4.42 -11.63
N PHE A 356 18.43 5.21 -10.59
CA PHE A 356 17.07 5.57 -10.13
C PHE A 356 16.27 6.26 -11.26
N VAL A 357 16.89 7.21 -11.97
CA VAL A 357 16.26 7.89 -13.11
C VAL A 357 15.89 6.92 -14.23
N TYR A 358 16.81 6.02 -14.57
CA TYR A 358 16.60 5.02 -15.62
C TYR A 358 15.44 4.08 -15.26
N ASP A 359 15.41 3.55 -14.04
CA ASP A 359 14.34 2.65 -13.59
C ASP A 359 12.98 3.36 -13.61
N ILE A 360 12.87 4.56 -13.03
CA ILE A 360 11.62 5.34 -13.07
C ILE A 360 11.15 5.63 -14.50
N LYS A 361 12.06 5.97 -15.42
CA LYS A 361 11.72 6.18 -16.84
C LYS A 361 11.14 4.93 -17.48
N LEU A 362 11.65 3.75 -17.12
CA LEU A 362 11.12 2.48 -17.61
C LEU A 362 9.78 2.14 -16.95
N ILE A 363 9.64 2.31 -15.63
CA ILE A 363 8.40 2.08 -14.88
C ILE A 363 7.27 2.96 -15.42
N LYS A 364 7.52 4.25 -15.67
CA LYS A 364 6.52 5.19 -16.20
C LYS A 364 5.99 4.86 -17.60
N LYS A 365 6.65 3.95 -18.33
CA LYS A 365 6.12 3.43 -19.61
C LYS A 365 5.06 2.35 -19.39
N LEU A 366 4.88 1.87 -18.18
CA LEU A 366 3.90 0.83 -17.81
C LEU A 366 2.66 1.45 -17.17
N THR A 367 1.60 0.67 -17.14
CA THR A 367 0.42 0.84 -16.29
C THR A 367 0.38 -0.27 -15.25
N MET A 368 -0.36 -0.08 -14.16
CA MET A 368 -0.54 -1.14 -13.16
C MET A 368 -1.11 -2.42 -13.77
N GLY A 369 -2.02 -2.30 -14.73
CA GLY A 369 -2.65 -3.41 -15.43
C GLY A 369 -1.67 -4.28 -16.21
N GLU A 370 -0.71 -3.67 -16.91
CA GLU A 370 0.36 -4.40 -17.61
C GLU A 370 1.24 -5.19 -16.64
N ILE A 371 1.45 -4.68 -15.43
CA ILE A 371 2.26 -5.34 -14.39
C ILE A 371 1.47 -6.49 -13.75
N ILE A 372 0.21 -6.24 -13.36
CA ILE A 372 -0.68 -7.23 -12.74
C ILE A 372 -0.92 -8.42 -13.68
N LEU A 373 -1.16 -8.14 -14.96
CA LEU A 373 -1.41 -9.16 -15.99
C LEU A 373 -0.12 -9.74 -16.59
N GLN A 374 1.04 -9.23 -16.20
CA GLN A 374 2.34 -9.67 -16.72
C GLN A 374 2.45 -9.61 -18.24
N GLU A 375 1.97 -8.50 -18.82
CA GLU A 375 2.00 -8.25 -20.26
C GLU A 375 3.43 -8.16 -20.82
N LYS A 376 3.56 -8.31 -22.14
CA LYS A 376 4.85 -8.23 -22.84
C LYS A 376 5.62 -6.95 -22.53
N SER A 377 4.95 -5.83 -22.31
CA SER A 377 5.58 -4.57 -21.90
C SER A 377 6.26 -4.66 -20.53
N PHE A 378 5.67 -5.37 -19.57
CA PHE A 378 6.30 -5.64 -18.28
C PHE A 378 7.49 -6.61 -18.43
N THR A 379 7.37 -7.66 -19.25
CA THR A 379 8.52 -8.53 -19.57
C THR A 379 9.66 -7.76 -20.23
N ASN A 380 9.35 -6.83 -21.13
CA ASN A 380 10.34 -5.94 -21.75
C ASN A 380 11.02 -5.02 -20.72
N TYR A 381 10.26 -4.51 -19.76
CA TYR A 381 10.80 -3.76 -18.62
C TYR A 381 11.81 -4.62 -17.83
N LEU A 382 11.42 -5.85 -17.45
CA LEU A 382 12.27 -6.76 -16.70
C LEU A 382 13.55 -7.11 -17.48
N SER A 383 13.43 -7.34 -18.78
CA SER A 383 14.59 -7.57 -19.65
C SER A 383 15.54 -6.37 -19.68
N ARG A 384 15.02 -5.14 -19.76
CA ARG A 384 15.81 -3.89 -19.78
C ARG A 384 16.51 -3.59 -18.48
N ILE A 385 15.86 -3.83 -17.35
CA ILE A 385 16.47 -3.59 -16.04
C ILE A 385 17.52 -4.67 -15.72
N ASN A 386 17.27 -5.93 -16.10
CA ASN A 386 18.22 -7.03 -15.93
C ASN A 386 19.47 -6.89 -16.81
N ALA A 387 19.48 -6.01 -17.81
CA ALA A 387 20.68 -5.69 -18.57
C ALA A 387 21.81 -5.12 -17.69
N ILE A 388 21.45 -4.51 -16.54
CA ILE A 388 22.41 -4.01 -15.56
C ILE A 388 23.22 -5.15 -14.95
N ASP A 389 22.64 -6.34 -14.73
CA ASP A 389 23.39 -7.50 -14.26
C ASP A 389 24.51 -7.86 -15.25
N ARG A 390 24.18 -7.91 -16.55
CA ARG A 390 25.18 -8.18 -17.61
C ARG A 390 26.25 -7.10 -17.66
N MET A 391 25.87 -5.84 -17.49
CA MET A 391 26.82 -4.73 -17.40
C MET A 391 27.79 -4.94 -16.25
N VAL A 392 27.31 -5.12 -15.01
CA VAL A 392 28.16 -5.34 -13.82
C VAL A 392 29.07 -6.54 -14.01
N ASN A 393 28.53 -7.66 -14.49
CA ASN A 393 29.30 -8.88 -14.75
C ASN A 393 30.41 -8.63 -15.78
N SER A 394 30.12 -7.90 -16.87
CA SER A 394 31.12 -7.55 -17.88
C SER A 394 32.25 -6.69 -17.32
N PHE A 395 31.93 -5.72 -16.45
CA PHE A 395 32.95 -4.88 -15.82
C PHE A 395 33.87 -5.71 -14.92
N ILE A 396 33.31 -6.61 -14.11
CA ILE A 396 34.08 -7.48 -13.23
C ILE A 396 34.94 -8.47 -14.03
N ASP A 397 34.39 -9.06 -15.11
CA ASP A 397 35.11 -10.01 -15.95
C ASP A 397 36.29 -9.36 -16.70
N LYS A 398 36.19 -8.08 -17.05
CA LYS A 398 37.25 -7.35 -17.75
C LYS A 398 38.43 -7.01 -16.84
N GLU A 399 38.19 -6.41 -15.68
CA GLU A 399 39.29 -5.96 -14.81
C GLU A 399 39.71 -6.98 -13.76
N LYS A 400 38.78 -7.81 -13.29
CA LYS A 400 39.02 -8.84 -12.24
C LYS A 400 39.71 -8.28 -11.00
N SER A 401 39.44 -7.02 -10.66
CA SER A 401 40.18 -6.27 -9.65
C SER A 401 39.34 -5.92 -8.41
N PRO A 402 39.95 -5.81 -7.22
CA PRO A 402 39.25 -5.38 -6.01
C PRO A 402 38.59 -4.00 -6.15
N GLN A 403 39.15 -3.10 -6.97
CA GLN A 403 38.59 -1.76 -7.18
C GLN A 403 37.20 -1.80 -7.83
N VAL A 404 37.00 -2.67 -8.83
CA VAL A 404 35.70 -2.78 -9.51
C VAL A 404 34.63 -3.35 -8.59
N PHE A 405 34.97 -4.37 -7.80
CA PHE A 405 34.06 -4.87 -6.77
C PHE A 405 33.74 -3.77 -5.75
N SER A 406 34.73 -3.02 -5.25
CA SER A 406 34.55 -1.93 -4.31
C SER A 406 33.61 -0.86 -4.86
N TYR A 407 33.79 -0.49 -6.13
CA TYR A 407 32.95 0.48 -6.83
C TYR A 407 31.48 0.05 -6.82
N PHE A 408 31.17 -1.15 -7.31
CA PHE A 408 29.77 -1.61 -7.39
C PHE A 408 29.13 -1.88 -6.03
N ILE A 409 29.88 -2.31 -5.01
CA ILE A 409 29.37 -2.39 -3.62
C ILE A 409 28.96 -1.00 -3.14
N LYS A 410 29.81 0.01 -3.35
CA LYS A 410 29.49 1.40 -2.94
C LYS A 410 28.30 1.95 -3.72
N VAL A 411 28.18 1.66 -5.02
CA VAL A 411 27.02 2.04 -5.86
C VAL A 411 25.73 1.39 -5.34
N ALA A 412 25.71 0.07 -5.12
CA ALA A 412 24.54 -0.63 -4.60
C ALA A 412 24.09 -0.06 -3.25
N ARG A 413 25.02 0.22 -2.34
CA ARG A 413 24.70 0.89 -1.07
C ARG A 413 24.13 2.28 -1.25
N HIS A 414 24.64 3.05 -2.21
CA HIS A 414 24.10 4.37 -2.48
C HIS A 414 22.69 4.29 -3.07
N CYS A 415 22.42 3.31 -3.96
CA CYS A 415 21.08 2.99 -4.44
C CYS A 415 20.10 2.75 -3.26
N LEU A 416 20.48 1.94 -2.27
CA LEU A 416 19.67 1.73 -1.06
C LEU A 416 19.38 3.03 -0.29
N LYS A 417 20.39 3.90 -0.13
CA LYS A 417 20.23 5.18 0.59
C LYS A 417 19.20 6.09 -0.08
N ILE A 418 19.11 6.05 -1.41
CA ILE A 418 18.15 6.85 -2.19
C ILE A 418 16.83 6.13 -2.49
N GLY A 419 16.62 4.94 -1.94
CA GLY A 419 15.40 4.15 -2.12
C GLY A 419 15.33 3.31 -3.41
N GLU A 420 16.44 3.16 -4.13
CA GLU A 420 16.55 2.28 -5.30
C GLU A 420 16.86 0.84 -4.86
N TYR A 421 15.85 0.06 -4.48
CA TYR A 421 16.06 -1.33 -4.03
C TYR A 421 16.19 -2.30 -5.19
N ASN A 422 15.59 -2.02 -6.35
CA ASN A 422 15.55 -2.94 -7.47
C ASN A 422 16.95 -3.12 -8.08
N ILE A 423 17.58 -2.00 -8.47
CA ILE A 423 18.94 -2.05 -9.03
C ILE A 423 19.97 -2.43 -7.97
N SER A 424 19.80 -2.00 -6.71
CA SER A 424 20.69 -2.44 -5.64
C SER A 424 20.67 -3.96 -5.45
N TYR A 425 19.49 -4.58 -5.58
CA TYR A 425 19.36 -6.03 -5.50
C TYR A 425 20.03 -6.71 -6.69
N ILE A 426 19.80 -6.21 -7.91
CA ILE A 426 20.44 -6.72 -9.13
C ILE A 426 21.97 -6.70 -8.99
N ILE A 427 22.56 -5.56 -8.61
CA ILE A 427 24.02 -5.43 -8.43
C ILE A 427 24.52 -6.39 -7.34
N SER A 428 23.79 -6.51 -6.22
CA SER A 428 24.16 -7.43 -5.13
C SER A 428 24.20 -8.89 -5.60
N CYS A 429 23.22 -9.31 -6.41
CA CYS A 429 23.21 -10.64 -7.02
C CYS A 429 24.40 -10.87 -7.96
N SER A 430 24.72 -9.90 -8.83
CA SER A 430 25.88 -9.98 -9.73
C SER A 430 27.20 -10.11 -8.94
N LEU A 431 27.36 -9.29 -7.89
CA LEU A 431 28.53 -9.33 -7.01
C LEU A 431 28.67 -10.70 -6.33
N LYS A 432 27.58 -11.26 -5.80
CA LYS A 432 27.59 -12.60 -5.19
C LYS A 432 28.03 -13.66 -6.19
N ASN A 433 27.45 -13.67 -7.38
CA ASN A 433 27.77 -14.64 -8.42
C ASN A 433 29.25 -14.58 -8.83
N LYS A 434 29.82 -13.37 -8.96
CA LYS A 434 31.23 -13.19 -9.32
C LYS A 434 32.20 -13.36 -8.15
N SER A 435 31.74 -13.23 -6.91
CA SER A 435 32.57 -13.41 -5.72
C SER A 435 33.15 -14.82 -5.63
N THR A 436 32.45 -15.84 -6.14
CA THR A 436 32.93 -17.22 -6.17
C THR A 436 33.95 -17.42 -7.29
N THR A 437 33.71 -16.83 -8.46
CA THR A 437 34.61 -16.90 -9.62
C THR A 437 35.94 -16.17 -9.39
N TYR A 438 35.90 -14.98 -8.79
CA TYR A 438 37.09 -14.13 -8.56
C TYR A 438 37.36 -13.94 -7.07
N LYS A 439 37.33 -15.05 -6.31
CA LYS A 439 37.45 -15.09 -4.85
C LYS A 439 38.61 -14.25 -4.29
N GLN A 440 39.81 -14.38 -4.85
CA GLN A 440 40.97 -13.62 -4.37
C GLN A 440 40.83 -12.10 -4.52
N ALA A 441 40.25 -11.63 -5.63
CA ALA A 441 40.02 -10.21 -5.85
C ALA A 441 38.89 -9.69 -4.94
N PHE A 442 37.88 -10.52 -4.70
CA PHE A 442 36.77 -10.21 -3.82
C PHE A 442 37.18 -10.14 -2.34
N GLU A 443 37.99 -11.09 -1.85
CA GLU A 443 38.46 -11.14 -0.46
C GLU A 443 39.42 -9.99 -0.12
N LYS A 444 40.24 -9.55 -1.10
CA LYS A 444 41.13 -8.39 -0.95
C LYS A 444 40.42 -7.04 -1.08
N ASN A 445 39.09 -7.04 -1.19
CA ASN A 445 38.31 -5.82 -1.36
C ASN A 445 38.14 -5.05 -0.05
N SER A 446 38.54 -3.78 -0.05
CA SER A 446 38.38 -2.87 1.09
C SER A 446 36.92 -2.61 1.49
N ALA A 447 35.95 -2.87 0.60
CA ALA A 447 34.52 -2.71 0.85
C ALA A 447 33.83 -4.03 1.28
N LEU A 448 34.57 -5.07 1.67
CA LEU A 448 33.98 -6.37 2.04
C LEU A 448 33.02 -6.26 3.23
N THR A 449 33.36 -5.46 4.25
CA THR A 449 32.44 -5.18 5.38
C THR A 449 31.16 -4.52 4.88
N LYS A 450 31.28 -3.60 3.93
CA LYS A 450 30.14 -2.90 3.33
C LYS A 450 29.25 -3.83 2.50
N TYR A 451 29.79 -4.90 1.95
CA TYR A 451 29.04 -5.91 1.24
C TYR A 451 28.25 -6.82 2.18
N LYS A 452 28.74 -7.09 3.40
CA LYS A 452 27.97 -7.84 4.41
C LYS A 452 26.65 -7.15 4.73
N ASP A 453 26.64 -5.82 4.84
CA ASP A 453 25.39 -5.05 5.00
C ASP A 453 24.39 -5.28 3.85
N LEU A 454 24.87 -5.50 2.61
CA LEU A 454 24.02 -5.83 1.47
C LEU A 454 23.49 -7.26 1.58
N GLU A 455 24.31 -8.23 2.01
CA GLU A 455 23.89 -9.61 2.23
C GLU A 455 22.86 -9.74 3.36
N GLU A 456 22.94 -8.90 4.41
CA GLU A 456 21.94 -8.87 5.48
C GLU A 456 20.57 -8.37 4.99
N ILE A 457 20.54 -7.44 4.04
CA ILE A 457 19.30 -6.90 3.47
C ILE A 457 18.75 -7.82 2.39
N PHE A 458 19.63 -8.42 1.58
CA PHE A 458 19.30 -9.30 0.48
C PHE A 458 19.87 -10.72 0.68
N PRO A 459 19.49 -11.42 1.76
CA PRO A 459 19.99 -12.76 1.96
C PRO A 459 19.44 -13.70 0.90
N LEU A 460 20.25 -14.71 0.57
CA LEU A 460 19.85 -15.79 -0.31
C LEU A 460 18.57 -16.44 0.21
N HIS A 461 17.57 -16.57 -0.65
CA HIS A 461 16.30 -17.25 -0.39
C HIS A 461 15.36 -16.62 0.67
N ASN A 462 15.73 -15.51 1.30
CA ASN A 462 14.87 -14.83 2.28
C ASN A 462 14.75 -13.33 1.98
N LEU A 463 13.53 -12.86 1.69
CA LEU A 463 13.25 -11.44 1.45
C LEU A 463 12.70 -10.70 2.67
N GLU A 464 12.56 -11.34 3.83
CA GLU A 464 12.02 -10.67 5.04
C GLU A 464 12.86 -9.47 5.49
N PRO A 465 14.20 -9.52 5.56
CA PRO A 465 15.00 -8.36 5.94
C PRO A 465 14.82 -7.18 4.97
N TYR A 466 14.76 -7.48 3.66
CA TYR A 466 14.41 -6.50 2.64
C TYR A 466 13.03 -5.89 2.89
N LYS A 467 11.99 -6.71 3.12
CA LYS A 467 10.61 -6.22 3.34
C LYS A 467 10.54 -5.32 4.57
N GLU A 468 11.19 -5.69 5.67
CA GLU A 468 11.23 -4.87 6.87
C GLU A 468 11.89 -3.52 6.60
N LYS A 469 13.07 -3.52 5.97
CA LYS A 469 13.79 -2.29 5.62
C LYS A 469 13.00 -1.44 4.64
N PHE A 470 12.38 -2.07 3.65
CA PHE A 470 11.55 -1.39 2.65
C PHE A 470 10.33 -0.73 3.30
N ARG A 471 9.64 -1.39 4.24
CA ARG A 471 8.52 -0.80 5.00
C ARG A 471 8.96 0.43 5.80
N LYS A 472 10.15 0.38 6.42
CA LYS A 472 10.70 1.49 7.25
C LYS A 472 11.20 2.70 6.43
N CYS A 473 11.59 2.54 5.15
CA CYS A 473 11.98 3.70 4.31
C CYS A 473 10.79 4.64 4.08
N LYS A 474 10.99 5.91 4.49
CA LYS A 474 10.07 7.03 4.30
C LYS A 474 10.36 7.82 3.01
N CYS A 475 11.47 7.49 2.36
CA CYS A 475 11.92 8.00 1.07
C CYS A 475 11.02 7.54 -0.08
N ALA A 476 11.12 8.23 -1.23
CA ALA A 476 10.68 7.65 -2.49
C ALA A 476 11.47 6.36 -2.73
N LYS A 477 10.78 5.28 -3.06
CA LYS A 477 11.38 3.94 -3.14
C LYS A 477 10.82 3.11 -4.28
N ILE A 478 11.70 2.38 -4.96
CA ILE A 478 11.37 1.42 -6.01
C ILE A 478 11.51 0.01 -5.43
N PRO A 479 10.46 -0.83 -5.46
CA PRO A 479 10.53 -2.19 -4.94
C PRO A 479 11.34 -3.10 -5.88
N ILE A 480 11.81 -4.24 -5.38
CA ILE A 480 12.44 -5.26 -6.23
C ILE A 480 11.38 -5.81 -7.20
N MET A 481 11.57 -5.61 -8.51
CA MET A 481 10.52 -5.91 -9.49
C MET A 481 10.44 -7.40 -9.83
N GLN A 482 11.57 -8.11 -9.89
CA GLN A 482 11.58 -9.54 -10.21
C GLN A 482 11.20 -10.42 -9.00
N SER A 483 12.02 -10.41 -7.95
CA SER A 483 11.90 -11.35 -6.83
C SER A 483 10.82 -10.99 -5.81
N HIS A 484 10.40 -9.72 -5.75
CA HIS A 484 9.31 -9.29 -4.89
C HIS A 484 8.02 -9.10 -5.71
N VAL A 485 7.95 -8.16 -6.64
CA VAL A 485 6.69 -7.90 -7.38
C VAL A 485 6.24 -9.09 -8.22
N TYR A 486 7.03 -9.48 -9.24
CA TYR A 486 6.65 -10.51 -10.20
C TYR A 486 6.37 -11.84 -9.51
N ALA A 487 7.26 -12.27 -8.60
CA ALA A 487 7.10 -13.53 -7.87
C ALA A 487 5.85 -13.55 -6.97
N TYR A 488 5.47 -12.43 -6.34
CA TYR A 488 4.25 -12.35 -5.56
C TYR A 488 3.00 -12.43 -6.44
N ILE A 489 3.00 -11.76 -7.59
CA ILE A 489 1.90 -11.84 -8.55
C ILE A 489 1.75 -13.28 -9.07
N CYS A 490 2.85 -13.96 -9.43
CA CYS A 490 2.82 -15.37 -9.84
C CYS A 490 2.19 -16.26 -8.76
N ARG A 491 2.69 -16.21 -7.52
CA ARG A 491 2.15 -17.00 -6.40
C ARG A 491 0.68 -16.71 -6.12
N ALA A 492 0.29 -15.43 -6.21
CA ALA A 492 -1.10 -15.04 -6.01
C ALA A 492 -2.02 -15.51 -7.16
N ASN A 493 -1.47 -15.69 -8.36
CA ASN A 493 -2.20 -16.21 -9.53
C ASN A 493 -2.37 -17.73 -9.53
N ASP A 494 -1.59 -18.47 -8.72
CA ASP A 494 -1.84 -19.90 -8.48
C ASP A 494 -3.20 -20.11 -7.77
N SER A 495 -3.60 -19.13 -6.95
CA SER A 495 -4.94 -19.07 -6.33
C SER A 495 -5.92 -18.29 -7.20
N LYS A 496 -6.31 -18.87 -8.35
CA LYS A 496 -7.33 -18.26 -9.22
C LYS A 496 -8.65 -18.06 -8.48
N LEU A 497 -9.26 -16.90 -8.66
CA LEU A 497 -10.58 -16.54 -8.13
C LEU A 497 -11.70 -16.91 -9.11
N LYS A 498 -11.43 -16.79 -10.41
CA LYS A 498 -12.40 -17.10 -11.46
C LYS A 498 -12.75 -18.59 -11.47
N GLY A 499 -14.04 -18.89 -11.49
CA GLY A 499 -14.57 -20.26 -11.54
C GLY A 499 -14.69 -20.96 -10.18
N ILE A 500 -14.59 -20.21 -9.08
CA ILE A 500 -14.96 -20.72 -7.74
C ILE A 500 -16.44 -20.43 -7.51
N ASP A 501 -17.24 -21.49 -7.41
CA ASP A 501 -18.69 -21.38 -7.14
C ASP A 501 -19.02 -21.29 -5.64
N ASP A 502 -18.13 -21.82 -4.78
CA ASP A 502 -18.27 -21.71 -3.32
C ASP A 502 -17.96 -20.26 -2.86
N GLU A 503 -19.00 -19.54 -2.46
CA GLU A 503 -18.89 -18.13 -2.06
C GLU A 503 -17.97 -17.93 -0.85
N LYS A 504 -17.96 -18.84 0.13
CA LYS A 504 -17.12 -18.74 1.33
C LYS A 504 -15.64 -18.89 0.96
N LEU A 505 -15.34 -19.87 0.11
CA LEU A 505 -14.01 -20.11 -0.41
C LEU A 505 -13.53 -18.94 -1.28
N LEU A 506 -14.38 -18.44 -2.19
CA LEU A 506 -14.10 -17.28 -3.03
C LEU A 506 -13.79 -16.05 -2.18
N SER A 507 -14.63 -15.78 -1.18
CA SER A 507 -14.51 -14.62 -0.29
C SER A 507 -13.23 -14.63 0.54
N THR A 508 -12.87 -15.81 1.05
CA THR A 508 -11.64 -15.99 1.83
C THR A 508 -10.39 -15.89 0.95
N LYS A 509 -10.41 -16.52 -0.24
CA LYS A 509 -9.30 -16.43 -1.19
C LYS A 509 -9.10 -15.01 -1.72
N PHE A 510 -10.19 -14.27 -1.94
CA PHE A 510 -10.12 -12.87 -2.36
C PHE A 510 -9.38 -12.00 -1.34
N ILE A 511 -9.72 -12.09 -0.05
CA ILE A 511 -9.00 -11.36 1.01
C ILE A 511 -7.55 -11.83 1.16
N LYS A 512 -7.28 -13.13 1.11
CA LYS A 512 -5.88 -13.64 1.12
C LYS A 512 -5.07 -13.06 -0.04
N LYS A 513 -5.66 -13.00 -1.24
CA LYS A 513 -5.03 -12.41 -2.43
C LYS A 513 -4.82 -10.90 -2.24
N LEU A 514 -5.81 -10.18 -1.72
CA LEU A 514 -5.71 -8.75 -1.38
C LEU A 514 -4.56 -8.46 -0.41
N ASN A 515 -4.51 -9.18 0.70
CA ASN A 515 -3.48 -8.98 1.74
C ASN A 515 -2.07 -9.36 1.26
N SER A 516 -1.95 -10.37 0.39
CA SER A 516 -0.65 -10.77 -0.16
C SER A 516 -0.12 -9.81 -1.23
N LEU A 517 -1.01 -9.15 -1.98
CA LEU A 517 -0.64 -8.25 -3.07
C LEU A 517 -0.67 -6.76 -2.72
N SER A 518 -1.27 -6.36 -1.59
CA SER A 518 -1.40 -4.94 -1.21
C SER A 518 -0.04 -4.24 -1.17
N LEU A 519 0.91 -4.77 -0.40
CA LEU A 519 2.24 -4.18 -0.25
C LEU A 519 3.01 -4.06 -1.58
N PRO A 520 3.20 -5.13 -2.38
CA PRO A 520 3.94 -5.02 -3.63
C PRO A 520 3.25 -4.10 -4.64
N LEU A 521 1.92 -4.20 -4.80
CA LEU A 521 1.21 -3.39 -5.80
C LEU A 521 1.13 -1.92 -5.41
N MET A 522 0.87 -1.59 -4.14
CA MET A 522 0.85 -0.20 -3.66
C MET A 522 2.23 0.47 -3.78
N SER A 523 3.30 -0.31 -3.61
CA SER A 523 4.67 0.19 -3.78
C SER A 523 4.94 0.63 -5.23
N ILE A 524 4.47 -0.15 -6.20
CA ILE A 524 4.59 0.18 -7.62
C ILE A 524 3.65 1.32 -8.00
N TYR A 525 2.42 1.30 -7.50
CA TYR A 525 1.46 2.37 -7.75
C TYR A 525 2.02 3.72 -7.30
N THR A 526 2.70 3.74 -6.15
CA THR A 526 3.45 4.91 -5.69
C THR A 526 4.61 5.24 -6.63
N ALA A 527 5.34 4.22 -7.12
CA ALA A 527 6.47 4.39 -8.04
C ALA A 527 6.08 5.05 -9.38
N LEU A 528 4.96 4.62 -9.97
CA LEU A 528 4.41 5.18 -11.20
C LEU A 528 4.09 6.68 -11.08
N ARG A 529 3.73 7.11 -9.87
CA ARG A 529 3.34 8.50 -9.55
C ARG A 529 4.49 9.37 -9.07
N TYR A 530 5.72 8.85 -8.95
CA TYR A 530 6.85 9.67 -8.51
C TYR A 530 7.18 10.77 -9.52
N ILE A 531 7.44 11.96 -8.99
CA ILE A 531 8.09 13.04 -9.73
C ILE A 531 9.59 12.74 -9.73
N LEU A 532 10.23 12.87 -10.89
CA LEU A 532 11.66 12.62 -11.04
C LEU A 532 12.44 13.64 -10.19
N GLN A 533 13.22 13.16 -9.21
CA GLN A 533 13.94 14.04 -8.28
C GLN A 533 15.34 14.40 -8.79
N TYR A 534 15.96 13.52 -9.56
CA TYR A 534 17.32 13.69 -10.06
C TYR A 534 17.30 14.07 -11.53
N LYS A 535 18.22 14.96 -11.93
CA LYS A 535 18.36 15.36 -13.34
C LYS A 535 19.04 14.22 -14.12
N PRO A 536 18.52 13.82 -15.30
CA PRO A 536 19.20 12.87 -16.15
C PRO A 536 20.53 13.48 -16.66
N ILE A 537 21.58 12.67 -16.63
CA ILE A 537 22.81 12.89 -17.40
C ILE A 537 22.60 12.14 -18.70
N GLU A 538 22.30 12.86 -19.79
CA GLU A 538 21.81 12.30 -21.06
C GLU A 538 22.69 11.17 -21.56
N SER A 539 23.99 11.40 -21.54
CA SER A 539 24.98 10.47 -22.04
C SER A 539 25.02 9.14 -21.25
N VAL A 540 24.86 9.18 -19.93
CA VAL A 540 24.77 7.98 -19.08
C VAL A 540 23.45 7.24 -19.34
N GLN A 541 22.36 7.99 -19.54
CA GLN A 541 21.06 7.40 -19.85
C GLN A 541 21.06 6.72 -21.21
N GLU A 542 21.69 7.32 -22.23
CA GLU A 542 21.88 6.69 -23.54
C GLU A 542 22.68 5.39 -23.44
N TYR A 543 23.74 5.38 -22.62
CA TYR A 543 24.50 4.17 -22.36
C TYR A 543 23.62 3.06 -21.78
N PHE A 544 22.80 3.36 -20.77
CA PHE A 544 21.86 2.40 -20.18
C PHE A 544 20.81 1.90 -21.18
N GLU A 545 20.28 2.77 -22.03
CA GLU A 545 19.30 2.40 -23.06
C GLU A 545 19.89 1.43 -24.11
N ARG A 546 21.19 1.52 -24.38
CA ARG A 546 21.89 0.65 -25.34
C ARG A 546 22.33 -0.71 -24.76
N LEU A 547 22.21 -0.96 -23.46
CA LEU A 547 22.59 -2.25 -22.82
C LEU A 547 21.80 -3.47 -23.32
N ASN A 548 20.69 -3.23 -24.03
CA ASN A 548 19.81 -4.25 -24.59
C ASN A 548 19.81 -4.30 -26.13
N SER A 549 20.65 -3.47 -26.77
CA SER A 549 20.75 -3.39 -28.24
C SER A 549 21.59 -4.51 -28.82
#